data_AF-A0A699GUB6-F1
#
_entry.id   AF-A0A699GUB6-F1
#
_cell.length_a   1.000
_cell.length_b   1.000
_cell.length_c   1.000
_cell.angle_alpha   90.00
_cell.angle_beta   90.00
_cell.angle_gamma   90.00
#
_symmetry.space_group_name_H-M   'P 1'
#
loop_
_entity.id
_entity.type
_entity.pdbx_description
1 polymer ?
#
loop_
_entity_poly.entity_id
_entity_poly.type
_entity_poly.pdbx_seq_one_letter_code
_entity_poly.pdbx_strand_id
1 'polypeptide(L)'
;MACIEELEKTTKSKNIEDQMLILMRRQVETELKLEKKFRELCEEVSNDFKERKDVVEELERLSGNHIVKETTRLLRRGQKRDLDKMTRLQIMVNESHLGVREKRTFVSNI
;
A
#
# COMPACT_ATOMS: atom_id res chain seq x y z
N MET A 1 2.27 19.08 19.45
CA MET A 1 1.39 19.78 20.40
C MET A 1 -0.07 19.32 20.29
N ALA A 2 -0.63 19.13 19.09
CA ALA A 2 -2.03 18.68 18.89
C ALA A 2 -2.47 17.42 19.68
N CYS A 3 -1.63 16.36 19.77
CA CYS A 3 -1.98 15.16 20.52
C CYS A 3 -2.18 15.38 22.04
N ILE A 4 -1.45 16.33 22.63
CA ILE A 4 -1.50 16.61 24.08
C ILE A 4 -2.78 17.39 24.42
N GLU A 5 -3.13 18.39 23.61
CA GLU A 5 -4.36 19.17 23.77
C GLU A 5 -5.64 18.32 23.57
N GLU A 6 -5.63 17.38 22.61
CA GLU A 6 -6.72 16.41 22.47
C GLU A 6 -6.81 15.45 23.65
N LEU A 7 -5.68 14.93 24.16
CA LEU A 7 -5.68 14.04 25.32
C LEU A 7 -6.26 14.74 26.55
N GLU A 8 -5.95 16.02 26.72
CA GLU A 8 -6.45 16.85 27.80
C GLU A 8 -7.97 17.11 27.66
N LYS A 9 -8.49 17.35 26.45
CA LYS A 9 -9.94 17.40 26.19
C LYS A 9 -10.63 16.06 26.48
N THR A 10 -10.00 14.95 26.11
CA THR A 10 -10.54 13.59 26.29
C THR A 10 -10.67 13.25 27.78
N THR A 11 -9.64 13.54 28.57
CA THR A 11 -9.64 13.32 30.03
C THR A 11 -10.58 14.28 30.77
N LYS A 12 -10.86 15.46 30.20
CA LYS A 12 -11.82 16.44 30.76
C LYS A 12 -13.27 16.19 30.36
N SER A 13 -13.54 15.44 29.27
CA SER A 13 -14.91 15.08 28.89
C SER A 13 -15.44 13.95 29.76
N LYS A 14 -16.62 14.14 30.34
CA LYS A 14 -17.37 13.09 31.05
C LYS A 14 -18.26 12.27 30.11
N ASN A 15 -18.37 12.67 28.84
CA ASN A 15 -19.18 11.98 27.85
C ASN A 15 -18.33 10.95 27.09
N ILE A 16 -18.71 9.68 27.21
CA ILE A 16 -18.06 8.54 26.53
C ILE A 16 -18.09 8.72 25.01
N GLU A 17 -19.12 9.35 24.46
CA GLU A 17 -19.27 9.60 23.01
C GLU A 17 -18.16 10.50 22.47
N ASP A 18 -17.85 11.60 23.16
CA ASP A 18 -16.77 12.52 22.78
C ASP A 18 -15.41 11.82 22.83
N GLN A 19 -15.19 10.99 23.86
CA GLN A 19 -13.95 10.23 23.99
C GLN A 19 -13.79 9.21 22.87
N MET A 20 -14.88 8.49 22.53
CA MET A 20 -14.89 7.57 21.40
C MET A 20 -14.61 8.28 20.08
N LEU A 21 -15.21 9.44 19.83
CA LEU A 21 -15.01 10.20 18.60
C LEU A 21 -13.55 10.62 18.41
N ILE A 22 -12.88 11.09 19.47
CA ILE A 22 -11.46 11.44 19.43
C ILE A 22 -10.59 10.21 19.12
N LEU A 23 -10.86 9.07 19.76
CA LEU A 23 -10.14 7.83 19.48
C LEU A 23 -10.32 7.36 18.03
N MET A 24 -11.55 7.43 17.51
CA MET A 24 -11.84 7.10 16.11
C MET A 24 -11.10 8.02 15.13
N ARG A 25 -11.05 9.34 15.39
CA ARG A 25 -10.29 10.31 14.57
C ARG A 25 -8.81 9.94 14.50
N ARG A 26 -8.19 9.64 15.64
CA ARG A 26 -6.77 9.24 15.73
C ARG A 26 -6.49 7.93 15.00
N GLN A 27 -7.38 6.97 15.14
CA GLN A 27 -7.26 5.69 14.45
C GLN A 27 -7.31 5.92 12.94
N VAL A 28 -8.29 6.68 12.44
CA VAL A 28 -8.40 7.01 11.00
C VAL A 28 -7.15 7.73 10.50
N GLU A 29 -6.61 8.70 11.23
CA GLU A 29 -5.38 9.38 10.81
C GLU A 29 -4.17 8.43 10.73
N THR A 30 -4.07 7.50 11.67
CA THR A 30 -3.01 6.49 11.68
C THR A 30 -3.15 5.54 10.51
N GLU A 31 -4.36 5.05 10.25
CA GLU A 31 -4.67 4.19 9.12
C GLU A 31 -4.41 4.89 7.77
N LEU A 32 -4.74 6.18 7.63
CA LEU A 32 -4.43 6.99 6.44
C LEU A 32 -2.93 7.12 6.18
N LYS A 33 -2.13 7.35 7.24
CA LYS A 33 -0.66 7.44 7.11
C LYS A 33 -0.07 6.09 6.68
N LEU A 34 -0.61 4.99 7.20
CA LEU A 34 -0.18 3.65 6.86
C LEU A 34 -0.57 3.28 5.42
N GLU A 35 -1.79 3.61 5.00
CA GLU A 35 -2.28 3.41 3.64
C GLU A 35 -1.39 4.13 2.61
N LYS A 36 -1.04 5.39 2.88
CA LYS A 36 -0.14 6.15 2.00
C LYS A 36 1.20 5.45 1.82
N LYS A 37 1.83 4.99 2.92
CA LYS A 37 3.10 4.26 2.85
C LYS A 37 2.99 2.93 2.09
N PHE A 38 1.89 2.21 2.27
CA PHE A 38 1.64 0.97 1.53
C PHE A 38 1.50 1.22 0.03
N ARG A 39 0.81 2.31 -0.36
CA ARG A 39 0.67 2.71 -1.75
C ARG A 39 2.02 3.06 -2.38
N GLU A 40 2.82 3.87 -1.70
CA GLU A 40 4.18 4.23 -2.15
C GLU A 40 5.03 2.96 -2.38
N LEU A 41 5.00 2.00 -1.45
CA LEU A 41 5.71 0.73 -1.60
C LEU A 41 5.19 -0.10 -2.79
N CYS A 42 3.88 -0.11 -3.04
CA CYS A 42 3.31 -0.81 -4.20
C CYS A 42 3.72 -0.18 -5.53
N GLU A 43 3.88 1.15 -5.58
CA GLU A 43 4.39 1.87 -6.74
C GLU A 43 5.87 1.55 -6.98
N GLU A 44 6.69 1.53 -5.93
CA GLU A 44 8.10 1.11 -6.02
C GLU A 44 8.23 -0.31 -6.58
N VAL A 45 7.48 -1.27 -6.02
CA VAL A 45 7.49 -2.65 -6.49
C VAL A 45 6.99 -2.77 -7.94
N SER A 46 6.00 -1.96 -8.34
CA SER A 46 5.54 -1.92 -9.74
C SER A 46 6.63 -1.46 -10.70
N ASN A 47 7.41 -0.45 -10.30
CA ASN A 47 8.51 0.07 -11.08
C ASN A 47 9.62 -0.98 -11.23
N ASP A 48 9.99 -1.67 -10.14
CA ASP A 48 10.95 -2.78 -10.16
C ASP A 48 10.51 -3.89 -11.14
N PHE A 49 9.21 -4.22 -11.19
CA PHE A 49 8.69 -5.19 -12.15
C PHE A 49 8.87 -4.73 -13.59
N LYS A 50 8.61 -3.45 -13.85
CA LYS A 50 8.76 -2.86 -15.19
C LYS A 50 10.22 -2.89 -15.64
N GLU A 51 11.14 -2.46 -14.79
CA GLU A 51 12.59 -2.49 -15.09
C GLU A 51 13.07 -3.91 -15.38
N ARG A 52 12.68 -4.88 -14.55
CA ARG A 52 13.02 -6.30 -14.80
C ARG A 52 12.45 -6.78 -16.12
N LYS A 53 11.25 -6.35 -16.49
CA LYS A 53 10.61 -6.73 -17.76
C LYS A 53 11.42 -6.21 -18.93
N ASP A 54 11.82 -4.94 -18.89
CA ASP A 54 12.63 -4.31 -19.93
C ASP A 54 13.98 -5.03 -20.11
N VAL A 55 14.65 -5.42 -19.01
CA VAL A 55 15.89 -6.21 -19.04
C VAL A 55 15.66 -7.58 -19.70
N VAL A 56 14.56 -8.25 -19.40
CA VAL A 56 14.23 -9.56 -20.01
C VAL A 56 13.99 -9.41 -21.51
N GLU A 57 13.26 -8.38 -21.94
CA GLU A 57 13.04 -8.10 -23.36
C GLU A 57 14.36 -7.80 -24.10
N GLU A 58 15.29 -7.08 -23.47
CA GLU A 58 16.60 -6.81 -24.04
C GLU A 58 17.45 -8.08 -24.17
N LEU A 59 17.49 -8.93 -23.14
CA LEU A 59 18.21 -10.21 -23.17
C LEU A 59 17.68 -11.13 -24.29
N GLU A 60 16.37 -11.10 -24.55
CA GLU A 60 15.75 -11.86 -25.63
C GLU A 60 16.20 -11.37 -27.00
N ARG A 61 16.33 -10.06 -27.18
CA ARG A 61 16.80 -9.46 -28.43
C ARG A 61 18.26 -9.83 -28.71
N LEU A 62 19.07 -10.02 -27.67
CA LEU A 62 20.48 -10.40 -27.76
C LEU A 62 20.70 -11.92 -27.91
N SER A 63 19.64 -12.72 -28.10
CA SER A 63 19.67 -14.18 -27.95
C SER A 63 20.42 -14.96 -29.06
N GLY A 64 21.75 -14.90 -29.05
CA GLY A 64 22.65 -15.83 -29.76
C GLY A 64 23.24 -16.93 -28.87
N ASN A 65 23.19 -16.78 -27.54
CA ASN A 65 23.86 -17.65 -26.58
C ASN A 65 22.84 -18.50 -25.77
N HIS A 66 23.10 -19.80 -25.64
CA HIS A 66 22.29 -20.74 -24.84
C HIS A 66 22.13 -20.28 -23.37
N ILE A 67 23.18 -19.70 -22.77
CA ILE A 67 23.14 -19.19 -21.39
C ILE A 67 22.13 -18.06 -21.28
N VAL A 68 22.11 -17.12 -22.24
CA VAL A 68 21.15 -16.01 -22.26
C VAL A 68 19.72 -16.52 -22.39
N LYS A 69 19.49 -17.56 -23.18
CA LYS A 69 18.16 -18.18 -23.33
C LYS A 69 17.64 -18.81 -22.03
N GLU A 70 18.48 -19.58 -21.32
CA GLU A 70 18.04 -20.18 -20.05
C GLU A 70 17.86 -19.14 -18.94
N THR A 71 18.75 -18.14 -18.85
CA THR A 71 18.60 -17.04 -17.90
C THR A 71 17.29 -16.29 -18.12
N THR A 72 16.97 -15.95 -19.38
CA THR A 72 15.70 -15.32 -19.76
C THR A 72 14.50 -16.17 -19.35
N ARG A 73 14.55 -17.48 -19.60
CA ARG A 73 13.47 -18.41 -19.24
C ARG A 73 13.22 -18.44 -17.73
N LEU A 74 14.28 -18.46 -16.92
CA LEU A 74 14.19 -18.41 -15.46
C LEU A 74 13.61 -17.08 -14.99
N LEU A 75 14.04 -15.96 -15.56
CA LEU A 75 13.54 -14.62 -15.23
C LEU A 75 12.05 -14.47 -15.55
N ARG A 76 11.58 -14.91 -16.72
CA ARG A 76 10.15 -14.91 -17.07
C ARG A 76 9.30 -15.73 -16.10
N ARG A 77 9.78 -16.90 -15.68
CA ARG A 77 9.07 -17.73 -14.68
C ARG A 77 8.93 -17.02 -13.34
N GLY A 78 9.98 -16.29 -12.92
CA GLY A 78 9.92 -15.42 -11.75
C GLY A 78 8.87 -14.31 -11.91
N GLN A 79 9.00 -13.52 -12.98
CA GLN A 79 8.11 -12.40 -13.28
C GLN A 79 6.63 -12.80 -13.34
N LYS A 80 6.30 -13.92 -13.98
CA LYS A 80 4.90 -14.38 -14.06
C LYS A 80 4.31 -14.66 -12.67
N ARG A 81 5.08 -15.31 -11.78
CA ARG A 81 4.62 -15.58 -10.41
C ARG A 81 4.46 -14.30 -9.61
N ASP A 82 5.36 -13.36 -9.82
CA ASP A 82 5.37 -12.15 -9.02
C ASP A 82 4.34 -11.12 -9.51
N LEU A 83 4.00 -11.10 -10.81
CA LEU A 83 2.90 -10.31 -11.37
C LEU A 83 1.54 -10.67 -10.77
N ASP A 84 1.28 -11.97 -10.55
CA ASP A 84 0.06 -12.45 -9.87
C ASP A 84 -0.02 -11.91 -8.43
N LYS A 85 1.09 -12.02 -7.68
CA LYS A 85 1.19 -11.46 -6.32
C LYS A 85 0.97 -9.95 -6.32
N MET A 86 1.56 -9.25 -7.28
CA MET A 86 1.42 -7.79 -7.39
C MET A 86 -0.03 -7.38 -7.66
N THR A 87 -0.71 -8.09 -8.56
CA THR A 87 -2.13 -7.86 -8.84
C THR A 87 -2.98 -8.04 -7.58
N ARG A 88 -2.72 -9.09 -6.81
CA ARG A 88 -3.41 -9.35 -5.52
C ARG A 88 -3.12 -8.27 -4.48
N LEU A 89 -1.86 -7.82 -4.37
CA LEU A 89 -1.47 -6.71 -3.50
C LEU A 89 -2.21 -5.43 -3.87
N GLN A 90 -2.31 -5.11 -5.17
CA GLN A 90 -3.02 -3.91 -5.63
C GLN A 90 -4.50 -3.94 -5.26
N ILE A 91 -5.16 -5.11 -5.37
CA ILE A 91 -6.55 -5.29 -4.94
C ILE A 91 -6.69 -5.03 -3.43
N MET A 92 -5.85 -5.65 -2.61
CA MET A 92 -5.87 -5.46 -1.15
C MET A 92 -5.64 -4.00 -0.75
N VAL A 93 -4.73 -3.29 -1.43
CA VAL A 93 -4.49 -1.85 -1.19
C VAL A 93 -5.72 -1.02 -1.54
N ASN A 94 -6.36 -1.30 -2.67
CA ASN A 94 -7.57 -0.59 -3.08
C ASN A 94 -8.73 -0.82 -2.10
N GLU A 95 -8.93 -2.06 -1.64
CA GLU A 95 -9.93 -2.41 -0.62
C GLU A 95 -9.65 -1.71 0.71
N SER A 96 -8.39 -1.73 1.17
CA SER A 96 -7.97 -1.03 2.39
C SER A 96 -8.24 0.48 2.29
N HIS A 97 -7.92 1.08 1.14
CA HIS A 97 -8.16 2.50 0.89
C HIS A 97 -9.64 2.88 0.94
N LEU A 98 -10.52 2.06 0.36
CA LEU A 98 -11.97 2.26 0.45
C LEU A 98 -12.44 2.23 1.90
N GLY A 99 -12.02 1.22 2.68
CA GLY A 99 -12.40 1.12 4.09
C GLY A 99 -11.93 2.31 4.94
N VAL A 100 -10.70 2.79 4.72
CA VAL A 100 -10.19 3.97 5.44
C VAL A 100 -10.97 5.24 5.05
N ARG A 101 -11.35 5.40 3.78
CA ARG A 101 -12.17 6.53 3.32
C ARG A 101 -13.59 6.51 3.89
N GLU A 102 -14.20 5.34 3.97
CA GLU A 102 -15.51 5.17 4.60
C GLU A 102 -15.47 5.57 6.07
N LYS A 103 -14.51 5.04 6.84
CA LYS A 103 -14.30 5.41 8.25
C LYS A 103 -14.07 6.92 8.40
N ARG A 104 -13.23 7.51 7.55
CA ARG A 104 -12.97 8.96 7.56
C ARG A 104 -14.25 9.76 7.33
N THR A 105 -15.07 9.34 6.37
CA THR A 105 -16.33 10.01 6.04
C THR A 105 -17.30 9.92 7.20
N PHE A 106 -17.47 8.74 7.80
CA PHE A 106 -18.29 8.53 8.99
C PHE A 106 -17.86 9.46 10.14
N VAL A 107 -16.58 9.45 10.49
CA VAL A 107 -16.02 10.25 11.59
C VAL A 107 -16.10 11.77 11.32
N SER A 108 -16.12 12.19 10.05
CA SER A 108 -16.23 13.61 9.68
C SER A 108 -17.68 14.11 9.70
N ASN A 109 -18.66 13.21 9.60
CA ASN A 109 -20.09 13.52 9.58
C ASN A 109 -20.76 13.40 10.95
N ILE A 110 -20.00 13.03 12.00
CA ILE A 110 -20.38 13.08 13.42
C ILE A 110 -19.75 14.33 14.03
#